data_AF-A0A916DQH6-F1
#
_entry.id   AF-A0A916DQH6-F1
#
_cell.length_a   1.000
_cell.length_b   1.000
_cell.length_c   1.000
_cell.angle_alpha   90.00
_cell.angle_beta   90.00
_cell.angle_gamma   90.00
#
_symmetry.space_group_name_H-M   'P 1'
#
loop_
_entity.id
_entity.type
_entity.pdbx_description
1 polymer ?
#
loop_
_entity_poly.entity_id
_entity_poly.type
_entity_poly.pdbx_seq_one_letter_code
_entity_poly.pdbx_strand_id
1 'polypeptide(L)'
;MKFFQIVLLLTALSGFGSLTFSQKDYASAIPELETINQIRKLFYEAVESEEKLEELENYFSKNFTDKALIYHPALLAYTGAIDALKAKHAFNPFTKFSRVLSSLNTLERAVNREPNNLEIRFIRFSILHNLPGFFGYGKERNDDMMVIVSQLAKKDYSRYDPKLQINVIEFMLGSERLNDSQTVQLKNLAVALVSNE
;
A
#
# COMPACT_ATOMS: atom_id res chain seq x y z
N MET A 1 23.84 -12.27 12.73
CA MET A 1 24.54 -11.84 11.48
C MET A 1 24.80 -13.00 10.50
N LYS A 2 23.87 -13.98 10.36
CA LYS A 2 24.02 -15.13 9.44
C LYS A 2 22.75 -15.50 8.63
N PHE A 3 21.70 -14.67 8.65
CA PHE A 3 20.49 -14.90 7.84
C PHE A 3 20.45 -14.09 6.53
N PHE A 4 21.28 -13.06 6.39
CA PHE A 4 21.29 -12.16 5.23
C PHE A 4 22.02 -12.71 3.99
N GLN A 5 22.77 -13.81 4.11
CA GLN A 5 23.47 -14.41 2.96
C GLN A 5 22.62 -15.38 2.14
N ILE A 6 21.46 -15.81 2.64
CA ILE A 6 20.64 -16.86 1.99
C ILE A 6 19.73 -16.28 0.89
N VAL A 7 19.45 -14.97 0.88
CA VAL A 7 18.59 -14.35 -0.14
C VAL A 7 19.32 -14.08 -1.46
N LEU A 8 20.66 -14.12 -1.48
CA LEU A 8 21.47 -13.71 -2.64
C LEU A 8 21.74 -14.82 -3.67
N LEU A 9 21.25 -16.04 -3.44
CA LEU A 9 21.61 -17.21 -4.28
C LEU A 9 20.46 -17.80 -5.12
N LEU A 10 19.27 -17.20 -5.13
CA LEU A 10 18.10 -17.78 -5.82
C LEU A 10 17.62 -17.04 -7.09
N THR A 11 18.32 -16.02 -7.59
CA THR A 11 17.92 -15.31 -8.82
C THR A 11 18.94 -15.42 -9.95
N ALA A 12 19.41 -16.63 -10.24
CA ALA A 12 20.12 -16.92 -11.47
C ALA A 12 19.43 -18.07 -12.18
N LEU A 13 18.44 -17.78 -13.03
CA LEU A 13 18.10 -18.52 -14.26
C LEU A 13 16.82 -17.98 -14.90
N SER A 14 17.00 -17.12 -15.90
CA SER A 14 16.30 -17.08 -17.21
C SER A 14 16.23 -15.64 -17.72
N GLY A 15 16.75 -15.42 -18.93
CA GLY A 15 17.10 -14.11 -19.45
C GLY A 15 15.90 -13.20 -19.68
N PHE A 16 15.83 -12.13 -18.90
CA PHE A 16 15.31 -10.83 -19.28
C PHE A 16 16.30 -9.81 -18.69
N GLY A 17 16.71 -8.81 -19.46
CA GLY A 17 17.74 -7.85 -19.05
C GLY A 17 17.42 -7.20 -17.71
N SER A 18 17.98 -7.74 -16.62
CA SER A 18 17.84 -7.20 -15.29
C SER A 18 18.83 -6.06 -15.15
N LEU A 19 18.32 -4.83 -15.18
CA LEU A 19 19.00 -3.69 -14.56
C LEU A 19 19.23 -4.06 -13.09
N THR A 20 20.43 -4.54 -12.77
CA THR A 20 20.81 -4.83 -11.38
C THR A 20 20.99 -3.50 -10.67
N PHE A 21 19.97 -3.10 -9.91
CA PHE A 21 20.02 -1.90 -9.09
C PHE A 21 21.03 -2.10 -7.95
N SER A 22 21.98 -1.18 -7.81
CA SER A 22 23.06 -1.31 -6.83
C SER A 22 22.54 -1.15 -5.40
N GLN A 23 23.21 -1.79 -4.44
CA GLN A 23 22.93 -1.62 -3.01
C GLN A 23 23.02 -0.14 -2.57
N LYS A 24 23.86 0.66 -3.24
CA LYS A 24 23.98 2.11 -3.03
C LYS A 24 22.78 2.88 -3.56
N ASP A 25 22.15 2.38 -4.62
CA ASP A 25 20.93 2.97 -5.18
C ASP A 25 19.71 2.60 -4.33
N TYR A 26 19.70 1.41 -3.70
CA TYR A 26 18.68 1.00 -2.70
C TYR A 26 18.75 1.85 -1.42
N ALA A 27 19.95 2.05 -0.87
CA ALA A 27 20.15 2.76 0.39
C ALA A 27 19.84 4.27 0.31
N SER A 28 19.91 4.87 -0.89
CA SER A 28 19.55 6.28 -1.12
C SER A 28 18.07 6.48 -1.51
N ALA A 29 17.30 5.39 -1.61
CA ALA A 29 15.91 5.40 -2.07
C ALA A 29 14.88 5.00 -1.00
N ILE A 30 15.31 4.71 0.24
CA ILE A 30 14.40 4.43 1.35
C ILE A 30 13.96 5.78 1.95
N PRO A 31 12.68 6.16 1.87
CA PRO A 31 12.21 7.37 2.53
C PRO A 31 12.37 7.21 4.04
N GLU A 32 12.87 8.25 4.70
CA GLU A 32 12.94 8.28 6.15
C GLU A 32 11.53 8.07 6.76
N LEU A 33 11.46 7.53 7.98
CA LEU A 33 10.17 7.26 8.64
C LEU A 33 9.26 8.50 8.68
N GLU A 34 9.85 9.65 8.93
CA GLU A 34 9.15 10.94 8.92
C GLU A 34 8.54 11.26 7.55
N THR A 35 9.28 10.99 6.48
CA THR A 35 8.78 11.13 5.10
C THR A 35 7.57 10.24 4.84
N ILE A 36 7.62 8.96 5.26
CA ILE A 36 6.49 8.04 5.11
C ILE A 36 5.28 8.51 5.91
N ASN A 37 5.47 8.99 7.14
CA ASN A 37 4.39 9.51 7.96
C ASN A 37 3.74 10.74 7.35
N GLN A 38 4.52 11.64 6.74
CA GLN A 38 4.00 12.78 6.01
C GLN A 38 3.17 12.34 4.79
N ILE A 39 3.61 11.33 4.04
CA ILE A 39 2.83 10.75 2.93
C ILE A 39 1.50 10.18 3.44
N ARG A 40 1.51 9.39 4.52
CA ARG A 40 0.30 8.83 5.13
C ARG A 40 -0.72 9.90 5.49
N LYS A 41 -0.24 10.98 6.14
CA LYS A 41 -1.08 12.11 6.53
C LYS A 41 -1.70 12.79 5.32
N LEU A 42 -0.88 13.21 4.35
CA LEU A 42 -1.35 13.87 3.14
C LEU A 42 -2.32 12.99 2.34
N PHE A 43 -2.04 11.68 2.26
CA PHE A 43 -2.93 10.73 1.61
C PHE A 43 -4.30 10.66 2.28
N TYR A 44 -4.35 10.58 3.61
CA TYR A 44 -5.62 10.57 4.35
C TYR A 44 -6.44 11.84 4.12
N GLU A 45 -5.79 13.01 4.13
CA GLU A 45 -6.42 14.30 3.86
C GLU A 45 -6.91 14.42 2.40
N ALA A 46 -6.18 13.80 1.45
CA ALA A 46 -6.51 13.80 0.03
C ALA A 46 -7.70 12.90 -0.34
N VAL A 47 -8.15 11.99 0.54
CA VAL A 47 -9.24 11.06 0.21
C VAL A 47 -10.51 11.78 -0.22
N GLU A 48 -10.84 12.91 0.41
CA GLU A 48 -12.07 13.69 0.14
C GLU A 48 -11.79 15.12 -0.34
N SER A 49 -10.53 15.48 -0.62
CA SER A 49 -10.15 16.85 -1.00
C SER A 49 -9.21 16.87 -2.20
N GLU A 50 -9.68 17.45 -3.29
CA GLU A 50 -8.89 17.65 -4.52
C GLU A 50 -7.71 18.60 -4.28
N GLU A 51 -7.89 19.63 -3.44
CA GLU A 51 -6.81 20.53 -3.00
C GLU A 51 -5.70 19.74 -2.27
N LYS A 52 -6.07 18.84 -1.36
CA LYS A 52 -5.11 18.01 -0.63
C LYS A 52 -4.46 16.94 -1.51
N LEU A 53 -5.16 16.47 -2.53
CA LEU A 53 -4.57 15.63 -3.57
C LEU A 53 -3.47 16.38 -4.31
N GLU A 54 -3.70 17.63 -4.71
CA GLU A 54 -2.69 18.46 -5.36
C GLU A 54 -1.47 18.69 -4.44
N GLU A 55 -1.69 18.96 -3.14
CA GLU A 55 -0.61 19.06 -2.15
C GLU A 55 0.24 17.77 -2.08
N LEU A 56 -0.41 16.60 -2.07
CA LEU A 56 0.26 15.31 -2.07
C LEU A 56 1.10 15.08 -3.34
N GLU A 57 0.57 15.43 -4.51
CA GLU A 57 1.29 15.34 -5.78
C GLU A 57 2.51 16.25 -5.84
N ASN A 58 2.36 17.48 -5.35
CA ASN A 58 3.44 18.44 -5.24
C ASN A 58 4.52 17.94 -4.27
N TYR A 59 4.10 17.34 -3.15
CA TYR A 59 5.03 16.70 -2.22
C TYR A 59 5.82 15.57 -2.90
N PHE A 60 5.16 14.72 -3.69
CA PHE A 60 5.84 13.64 -4.40
C PHE A 60 6.86 14.17 -5.42
N SER A 61 6.43 15.13 -6.24
CA SER A 61 7.25 15.73 -7.30
C SER A 61 8.47 16.46 -6.76
N LYS A 62 8.35 17.08 -5.58
CA LYS A 62 9.44 17.81 -4.93
C LYS A 62 10.45 16.89 -4.23
N ASN A 63 9.98 15.80 -3.62
CA ASN A 63 10.80 15.00 -2.71
C ASN A 63 11.32 13.68 -3.31
N PHE A 64 10.77 13.22 -4.43
CA PHE A 64 11.15 11.94 -5.03
C PHE A 64 11.48 12.06 -6.51
N THR A 65 12.45 11.24 -6.93
CA THR A 65 12.74 11.05 -8.35
C THR A 65 11.81 10.01 -8.95
N ASP A 66 11.61 10.05 -10.27
CA ASP A 66 10.85 9.01 -10.98
C ASP A 66 11.36 7.60 -10.67
N LYS A 67 12.69 7.44 -10.53
CA LYS A 67 13.29 6.16 -10.13
C LYS A 67 12.82 5.72 -8.75
N ALA A 68 12.82 6.60 -7.75
CA ALA A 68 12.36 6.26 -6.41
C ALA A 68 10.89 5.85 -6.41
N LEU A 69 10.03 6.59 -7.12
CA LEU A 69 8.61 6.27 -7.30
C LEU A 69 8.42 4.92 -8.01
N ILE A 70 9.29 4.59 -8.97
CA ILE A 70 9.24 3.35 -9.73
C ILE A 70 9.79 2.16 -8.96
N TYR A 71 10.80 2.29 -8.10
CA TYR A 71 11.49 1.16 -7.49
C TYR A 71 11.14 0.91 -6.02
N HIS A 72 10.79 1.94 -5.24
CA HIS A 72 10.42 1.76 -3.83
C HIS A 72 8.97 1.26 -3.70
N PRO A 73 8.72 0.07 -3.14
CA PRO A 73 7.38 -0.55 -3.16
C PRO A 73 6.28 0.29 -2.50
N ALA A 74 6.57 0.92 -1.36
CA ALA A 74 5.58 1.77 -0.68
C ALA A 74 5.29 3.05 -1.48
N LEU A 75 6.30 3.69 -2.07
CA LEU A 75 6.09 4.89 -2.89
C LEU A 75 5.30 4.54 -4.14
N LEU A 76 5.62 3.40 -4.77
CA LEU A 76 4.85 2.91 -5.91
C LEU A 76 3.39 2.65 -5.53
N ALA A 77 3.11 2.07 -4.36
CA ALA A 77 1.75 1.87 -3.89
C ALA A 77 1.01 3.21 -3.73
N TYR A 78 1.65 4.21 -3.14
CA TYR A 78 1.07 5.55 -3.02
C TYR A 78 0.90 6.25 -4.37
N THR A 79 1.81 6.06 -5.34
CA THR A 79 1.62 6.55 -6.71
C THR A 79 0.36 5.94 -7.34
N GLY A 80 0.14 4.63 -7.16
CA GLY A 80 -1.10 3.98 -7.59
C GLY A 80 -2.33 4.54 -6.86
N ALA A 81 -2.21 4.84 -5.57
CA ALA A 81 -3.29 5.41 -4.78
C ALA A 81 -3.66 6.84 -5.22
N ILE A 82 -2.66 7.67 -5.54
CA ILE A 82 -2.86 9.01 -6.12
C ILE A 82 -3.64 8.91 -7.43
N ASP A 83 -3.33 7.95 -8.30
CA ASP A 83 -4.09 7.74 -9.54
C ASP A 83 -5.55 7.33 -9.27
N ALA A 84 -5.81 6.54 -8.22
CA ALA A 84 -7.19 6.23 -7.81
C ALA A 84 -7.95 7.47 -7.31
N LEU A 85 -7.29 8.34 -6.51
CA LEU A 85 -7.88 9.59 -6.05
C LEU A 85 -8.15 10.55 -7.22
N LYS A 86 -7.23 10.64 -8.20
CA LYS A 86 -7.49 11.36 -9.45
C LYS A 86 -8.71 10.82 -10.19
N ALA A 87 -8.90 9.51 -10.23
CA ALA A 87 -10.10 8.91 -10.80
C ALA A 87 -11.37 9.30 -10.03
N LYS A 88 -11.30 9.35 -8.69
CA LYS A 88 -12.40 9.78 -7.83
C LYS A 88 -12.84 11.20 -8.16
N HIS A 89 -11.89 12.14 -8.26
CA HIS A 89 -12.17 13.57 -8.50
C HIS A 89 -12.39 13.94 -9.98
N ALA A 90 -11.94 13.14 -10.94
CA ALA A 90 -12.09 13.47 -12.37
C ALA A 90 -13.56 13.61 -12.80
N PHE A 91 -13.89 14.60 -13.64
CA PHE A 91 -15.24 14.77 -14.18
C PHE A 91 -15.53 13.82 -15.37
N ASN A 92 -14.53 13.58 -16.23
CA ASN A 92 -14.69 12.80 -17.46
C ASN A 92 -14.64 11.28 -17.19
N PRO A 93 -15.67 10.49 -17.57
CA PRO A 93 -15.71 9.03 -17.38
C PRO A 93 -14.55 8.26 -18.02
N PHE A 94 -14.06 8.66 -19.20
CA PHE A 94 -12.92 8.02 -19.85
C PHE A 94 -11.64 8.23 -19.05
N THR A 95 -11.44 9.45 -18.53
CA THR A 95 -10.33 9.76 -17.65
C THR A 95 -10.42 8.99 -16.35
N LYS A 96 -11.61 8.90 -15.73
CA LYS A 96 -11.85 8.06 -14.54
C LYS A 96 -11.41 6.62 -14.80
N PHE A 97 -11.91 6.01 -15.87
CA PHE A 97 -11.63 4.62 -16.18
C PHE A 97 -10.14 4.37 -16.42
N SER A 98 -9.50 5.21 -17.25
CA SER A 98 -8.06 5.11 -17.52
C SER A 98 -7.21 5.26 -16.25
N ARG A 99 -7.57 6.20 -15.37
CA ARG A 99 -6.89 6.40 -14.08
C ARG A 99 -7.07 5.21 -13.14
N VAL A 100 -8.26 4.60 -13.08
CA VAL A 100 -8.47 3.36 -12.33
C VAL A 100 -7.56 2.25 -12.86
N LEU A 101 -7.50 2.02 -14.18
CA LEU A 101 -6.63 0.98 -14.73
C LEU A 101 -5.14 1.23 -14.44
N SER A 102 -4.69 2.48 -14.54
CA SER A 102 -3.32 2.89 -14.18
C SER A 102 -3.02 2.59 -12.71
N SER A 103 -3.94 2.96 -11.82
CA SER A 103 -3.86 2.68 -10.38
C SER A 103 -3.72 1.18 -10.12
N LEU A 104 -4.59 0.37 -10.70
CA LEU A 104 -4.63 -1.08 -10.48
C LEU A 104 -3.34 -1.76 -10.94
N ASN A 105 -2.84 -1.41 -12.14
CA ASN A 105 -1.57 -1.93 -12.63
C ASN A 105 -0.39 -1.55 -11.72
N THR A 106 -0.37 -0.30 -11.25
CA THR A 106 0.68 0.21 -10.37
C THR A 106 0.67 -0.48 -9.00
N LEU A 107 -0.51 -0.68 -8.42
CA LEU A 107 -0.69 -1.37 -7.15
C LEU A 107 -0.34 -2.86 -7.24
N GLU A 108 -0.69 -3.51 -8.35
CA GLU A 108 -0.27 -4.89 -8.61
C GLU A 108 1.26 -5.03 -8.62
N ARG A 109 1.96 -4.11 -9.30
CA ARG A 109 3.43 -4.07 -9.30
C ARG A 109 4.00 -3.85 -7.90
N ALA A 110 3.40 -2.98 -7.08
CA ALA A 110 3.83 -2.76 -5.71
C ALA A 110 3.66 -4.03 -4.85
N VAL A 111 2.51 -4.69 -4.99
CA VAL A 111 2.21 -5.97 -4.34
C VAL A 111 3.18 -7.07 -4.76
N ASN A 112 3.51 -7.18 -6.05
CA ASN A 112 4.42 -8.22 -6.53
C ASN A 112 5.84 -8.08 -5.97
N ARG A 113 6.25 -6.87 -5.59
CA ARG A 113 7.56 -6.63 -4.97
C ARG A 113 7.57 -6.90 -3.47
N GLU A 114 6.52 -6.50 -2.77
CA GLU A 114 6.38 -6.76 -1.34
C GLU A 114 5.02 -7.40 -1.02
N PRO A 115 4.86 -8.71 -1.29
CA PRO A 115 3.57 -9.38 -1.22
C PRO A 115 3.01 -9.53 0.20
N ASN A 116 3.82 -9.26 1.22
CA ASN A 116 3.42 -9.38 2.63
C ASN A 116 3.43 -8.03 3.36
N ASN A 117 3.59 -6.92 2.64
CA ASN A 117 3.58 -5.60 3.26
C ASN A 117 2.14 -5.17 3.56
N LEU A 118 1.85 -4.95 4.84
CA LEU A 118 0.53 -4.62 5.36
C LEU A 118 -0.03 -3.35 4.72
N GLU A 119 0.78 -2.31 4.63
CA GLU A 119 0.37 -1.00 4.12
C GLU A 119 0.07 -1.04 2.62
N ILE A 120 0.93 -1.68 1.83
CA ILE A 120 0.69 -1.85 0.37
C ILE A 120 -0.59 -2.65 0.12
N ARG A 121 -0.77 -3.74 0.86
CA ARG A 121 -1.98 -4.57 0.80
C ARG A 121 -3.23 -3.80 1.19
N PHE A 122 -3.14 -2.99 2.24
CA PHE A 122 -4.24 -2.16 2.70
C PHE A 122 -4.63 -1.08 1.68
N ILE A 123 -3.65 -0.38 1.10
CA ILE A 123 -3.89 0.62 0.05
C ILE A 123 -4.63 -0.02 -1.13
N ARG A 124 -4.18 -1.19 -1.60
CA ARG A 124 -4.86 -1.88 -2.71
C ARG A 124 -6.25 -2.35 -2.30
N PHE A 125 -6.41 -2.95 -1.11
CA PHE A 125 -7.70 -3.38 -0.60
C PHE A 125 -8.71 -2.24 -0.52
N SER A 126 -8.34 -1.08 0.03
CA SER A 126 -9.26 0.05 0.21
C SER A 126 -9.76 0.59 -1.12
N ILE A 127 -8.91 0.63 -2.14
CA ILE A 127 -9.29 1.01 -3.51
C ILE A 127 -10.21 -0.07 -4.11
N LEU A 128 -9.81 -1.34 -4.09
CA LEU A 128 -10.60 -2.45 -4.63
C LEU A 128 -11.96 -2.64 -3.95
N HIS A 129 -12.05 -2.30 -2.66
CA HIS A 129 -13.30 -2.34 -1.89
C HIS A 129 -14.33 -1.35 -2.44
N ASN A 130 -13.87 -0.17 -2.88
CA ASN A 130 -14.71 0.93 -3.38
C ASN A 130 -14.98 0.85 -4.90
N LEU A 131 -14.33 -0.07 -5.62
CA LEU A 131 -14.55 -0.23 -7.06
C LEU A 131 -15.84 -1.02 -7.36
N PRO A 132 -16.59 -0.63 -8.41
CA PRO A 132 -17.70 -1.42 -8.93
C PRO A 132 -17.28 -2.84 -9.34
N GLY A 133 -18.18 -3.81 -9.16
CA GLY A 133 -17.89 -5.22 -9.40
C GLY A 133 -17.48 -5.58 -10.84
N PHE A 134 -17.90 -4.79 -11.84
CA PHE A 134 -17.57 -5.05 -13.25
C PHE A 134 -16.08 -4.89 -13.59
N PHE A 135 -15.26 -4.30 -12.70
CA PHE A 135 -13.81 -4.28 -12.88
C PHE A 135 -13.16 -5.65 -12.67
N GLY A 136 -13.83 -6.61 -12.02
CA GLY A 136 -13.38 -8.00 -11.95
C GLY A 136 -12.32 -8.33 -10.89
N TYR A 137 -11.92 -7.38 -10.03
CA TYR A 137 -10.86 -7.58 -9.02
C TYR A 137 -11.33 -8.20 -7.70
N GLY A 138 -12.36 -9.05 -7.75
CA GLY A 138 -12.92 -9.67 -6.56
C GLY A 138 -11.95 -10.61 -5.85
N LYS A 139 -11.10 -11.30 -6.63
CA LYS A 139 -10.09 -12.23 -6.14
C LYS A 139 -8.99 -11.49 -5.39
N GLU A 140 -8.39 -10.47 -6.01
CA GLU A 140 -7.29 -9.68 -5.47
C GLU A 140 -7.70 -9.00 -4.17
N ARG A 141 -8.94 -8.48 -4.11
CA ARG A 141 -9.50 -7.90 -2.89
C ARG A 141 -9.57 -8.92 -1.75
N ASN A 142 -10.02 -10.14 -2.04
CA ASN A 142 -10.09 -11.21 -1.02
C ASN A 142 -8.69 -11.66 -0.60
N ASP A 143 -7.75 -11.77 -1.55
CA ASP A 143 -6.35 -12.10 -1.27
C ASP A 143 -5.70 -11.03 -0.37
N ASP A 144 -5.95 -9.75 -0.65
CA ASP A 144 -5.46 -8.64 0.17
C ASP A 144 -6.04 -8.70 1.59
N MET A 145 -7.34 -8.92 1.71
CA MET A 145 -8.03 -9.07 2.99
C MET A 145 -7.38 -10.18 3.85
N MET A 146 -7.14 -11.35 3.26
CA MET A 146 -6.52 -12.47 3.95
C MET A 146 -5.09 -12.14 4.41
N VAL A 147 -4.30 -11.49 3.57
CA VAL A 147 -2.94 -11.08 3.95
C VAL A 147 -2.97 -10.02 5.04
N ILE A 148 -3.86 -9.02 4.97
CA ILE A 148 -4.00 -7.98 6.00
C ILE A 148 -4.29 -8.61 7.36
N VAL A 149 -5.30 -9.49 7.44
CA VAL A 149 -5.64 -10.21 8.68
C VAL A 149 -4.45 -11.02 9.18
N SER A 150 -3.76 -11.74 8.29
CA SER A 150 -2.60 -12.55 8.65
C SER A 150 -1.43 -11.71 9.17
N GLN A 151 -1.12 -10.56 8.57
CA GLN A 151 -0.04 -9.69 9.04
C GLN A 151 -0.37 -9.04 10.38
N LEU A 152 -1.60 -8.57 10.57
CA LEU A 152 -2.07 -8.02 11.85
C LEU A 152 -2.01 -9.07 12.97
N ALA A 153 -2.35 -10.33 12.66
CA ALA A 153 -2.31 -11.44 13.62
C ALA A 153 -0.91 -11.73 14.18
N LYS A 154 0.16 -11.39 13.44
CA LYS A 154 1.54 -11.62 13.87
C LYS A 154 1.95 -10.74 15.05
N LYS A 155 1.21 -9.64 15.30
CA LYS A 155 1.51 -8.68 16.38
C LYS A 155 2.95 -8.14 16.30
N ASP A 156 3.50 -8.04 15.09
CA ASP A 156 4.79 -7.43 14.86
C ASP A 156 4.65 -5.92 14.82
N TYR A 157 4.63 -5.32 16.02
CA TYR A 157 4.49 -3.88 16.21
C TYR A 157 5.76 -3.09 15.83
N SER A 158 6.86 -3.77 15.47
CA SER A 158 8.13 -3.11 15.18
C SER A 158 8.19 -2.48 13.79
N ARG A 159 7.34 -2.97 12.86
CA ARG A 159 7.40 -2.56 11.45
C ARG A 159 6.44 -1.42 11.08
N TYR A 160 5.37 -1.24 11.85
CA TYR A 160 4.31 -0.29 11.53
C TYR A 160 3.84 0.46 12.78
N ASP A 161 3.65 1.76 12.63
CA ASP A 161 3.10 2.61 13.69
C ASP A 161 1.74 2.05 14.20
N PRO A 162 1.51 1.99 15.52
CA PRO A 162 0.25 1.50 16.10
C PRO A 162 -1.00 2.17 15.51
N LYS A 163 -0.94 3.48 15.24
CA LYS A 163 -2.04 4.23 14.64
C LYS A 163 -2.37 3.74 13.24
N LEU A 164 -1.37 3.39 12.42
CA LEU A 164 -1.63 2.78 11.11
C LEU A 164 -2.37 1.45 11.27
N GLN A 165 -1.96 0.62 12.22
CA GLN A 165 -2.60 -0.68 12.45
C GLN A 165 -4.05 -0.52 12.91
N ILE A 166 -4.32 0.43 13.80
CA ILE A 166 -5.68 0.77 14.27
C ILE A 166 -6.53 1.23 13.07
N ASN A 167 -6.06 2.18 12.28
CA ASN A 167 -6.79 2.66 11.09
C ASN A 167 -7.10 1.53 10.09
N VAL A 168 -6.16 0.61 9.88
CA VAL A 168 -6.37 -0.57 9.02
C VAL A 168 -7.45 -1.46 9.62
N ILE A 169 -7.39 -1.75 10.92
CA ILE A 169 -8.38 -2.59 11.60
C ILE A 169 -9.78 -1.98 11.51
N GLU A 170 -9.91 -0.68 11.79
CA GLU A 170 -11.19 0.04 11.73
C GLU A 170 -11.79 -0.02 10.33
N PHE A 171 -10.99 0.24 9.29
CA PHE A 171 -11.44 0.13 7.91
C PHE A 171 -11.86 -1.31 7.56
N MET A 172 -11.08 -2.31 7.97
CA MET A 172 -11.39 -3.72 7.71
C MET A 172 -12.71 -4.15 8.37
N LEU A 173 -12.96 -3.71 9.60
CA LEU A 173 -14.23 -3.95 10.30
C LEU A 173 -15.40 -3.25 9.61
N GLY A 174 -15.22 -1.99 9.21
CA GLY A 174 -16.24 -1.22 8.48
C GLY A 174 -16.50 -1.71 7.05
N SER A 175 -15.61 -2.51 6.48
CA SER A 175 -15.76 -3.06 5.13
C SER A 175 -16.83 -4.16 5.03
N GLU A 176 -17.26 -4.75 6.15
CA GLU A 176 -18.21 -5.87 6.20
C GLU A 176 -17.80 -7.10 5.34
N ARG A 177 -16.50 -7.25 5.05
CA ARG A 177 -15.97 -8.38 4.25
C ARG A 177 -15.40 -9.53 5.08
N LEU A 178 -15.26 -9.32 6.38
CA LEU A 178 -14.69 -10.30 7.31
C LEU A 178 -15.73 -11.33 7.72
N ASN A 179 -15.27 -12.56 8.00
CA ASN A 179 -16.11 -13.53 8.71
C ASN A 179 -16.12 -13.27 10.22
N ASP A 180 -16.99 -13.96 10.96
CA ASP A 180 -17.16 -13.77 12.42
C ASP A 180 -15.85 -13.96 13.20
N SER A 181 -15.08 -15.01 12.86
CA SER A 181 -13.81 -15.31 13.53
C SER A 181 -12.79 -14.19 13.31
N GLN A 182 -12.65 -13.72 12.07
CA GLN A 182 -11.77 -12.60 11.72
C GLN A 182 -12.20 -11.30 12.39
N THR A 183 -13.52 -11.05 12.45
CA THR A 183 -14.10 -9.86 13.11
C THR A 183 -13.76 -9.83 14.59
N VAL A 184 -14.00 -10.93 15.31
CA VAL A 184 -13.66 -11.04 16.73
C VAL A 184 -12.15 -10.88 16.96
N GLN A 185 -11.33 -11.50 16.12
CA GLN A 185 -9.88 -11.40 16.20
C GLN A 185 -9.41 -9.93 16.06
N LEU A 186 -9.88 -9.21 15.04
CA LEU A 186 -9.46 -7.83 14.81
C LEU A 186 -9.97 -6.87 15.89
N LYS A 187 -11.20 -7.07 16.41
CA LYS A 187 -11.70 -6.30 17.56
C LYS A 187 -10.80 -6.44 18.79
N ASN A 188 -10.41 -7.67 19.12
CA ASN A 188 -9.51 -7.93 20.24
C ASN A 188 -8.13 -7.28 20.03
N LEU A 189 -7.63 -7.28 18.79
CA LEU A 189 -6.37 -6.65 18.46
C LEU A 189 -6.43 -5.12 18.59
N ALA A 190 -7.51 -4.48 18.13
CA ALA A 190 -7.70 -3.03 18.28
C ALA A 190 -7.67 -2.61 19.76
N VAL A 191 -8.40 -3.33 20.63
CA VAL A 191 -8.40 -3.07 22.08
C VAL A 191 -7.00 -3.20 22.67
N ALA A 192 -6.25 -4.23 22.27
CA ALA A 192 -4.89 -4.42 22.74
C ALA A 192 -3.93 -3.31 22.27
N LEU A 193 -4.08 -2.80 21.04
CA LEU A 193 -3.25 -1.70 20.52
C LEU A 193 -3.49 -0.40 21.28
N VAL A 194 -4.76 -0.03 21.49
CA VAL A 194 -5.13 1.19 22.24
C VAL A 194 -4.67 1.14 23.70
N SER A 195 -4.62 -0.05 24.31
CA SER A 195 -4.20 -0.21 25.71
C SER A 195 -2.68 -0.09 25.92
N ASN A 196 -1.89 -0.06 24.84
CA ASN A 196 -0.42 0.01 24.88
C ASN A 196 0.14 1.38 24.41
N GLU A 197 -0.72 2.34 24.07
CA GLU A 197 -0.36 3.76 23.82
C GLU A 197 -0.40 4.59 25.11
#